data_AF-A0A2V2WPB3-F1
#
_entry.id   AF-A0A2V2WPB3-F1
#
_cell.length_a   1.000
_cell.length_b   1.000
_cell.length_c   1.000
_cell.angle_alpha   90.00
_cell.angle_beta   90.00
_cell.angle_gamma   90.00
#
_symmetry.space_group_name_H-M   'P 1'
#
loop_
_entity.id
_entity.type
_entity.pdbx_description
1 polymer ?
#
loop_
_entity_poly.entity_id
_entity_poly.type
_entity_poly.pdbx_seq_one_letter_code
_entity_poly.pdbx_strand_id
1 'polypeptide(L)'
;MSEENADEAVGVKRPRPVSFTTTSTPLEDSVDVIPRVSPRTPLPLARKSVMGSPVGSFGNNTQSATPIKPKEQPMIEGVQGSSRVAKWSALIGGALMQGRAKEEEERINALALRIVTAIPGDRSLAADGFRVLLVNLRDSKNTKLREDIIEGRLPVEVLVHMSERDLLNPEARKNQEEEFLKRSKDTDLSEIRRAMATKSTLFPCPSCKARDCSWTQKQTRSADEPMTVFCICNVCDHKWRRY
;
A
#
# COMPACT_ATOMS: atom_id res chain seq x y z
N MET A 1 -88.25 2.05 -5.93
CA MET A 1 -87.55 3.30 -6.30
C MET A 1 -86.07 2.93 -6.27
N SER A 2 -85.50 2.16 -7.19
CA SER A 2 -85.57 2.17 -8.66
C SER A 2 -85.01 3.47 -9.23
N GLU A 3 -83.68 3.58 -9.32
CA GLU A 3 -82.99 4.32 -10.38
C GLU A 3 -81.72 3.57 -10.78
N GLU A 4 -81.57 3.44 -12.09
CA GLU A 4 -80.56 2.71 -12.87
C GLU A 4 -79.70 3.74 -13.63
N ASN A 5 -78.63 3.27 -14.29
CA ASN A 5 -77.70 3.96 -15.23
C ASN A 5 -76.51 4.73 -14.64
N ALA A 6 -75.30 4.70 -15.22
CA ALA A 6 -74.74 3.96 -16.36
C ALA A 6 -73.19 3.96 -16.29
N ASP A 7 -72.60 3.02 -17.01
CA ASP A 7 -71.18 2.76 -17.28
C ASP A 7 -70.31 3.95 -17.70
N GLU A 8 -69.03 3.94 -17.28
CA GLU A 8 -67.92 4.32 -18.17
C GLU A 8 -66.62 3.55 -17.82
N ALA A 9 -66.12 2.80 -18.80
CA ALA A 9 -64.88 2.01 -18.71
C ALA A 9 -63.71 2.76 -19.37
N VAL A 10 -62.55 2.84 -18.69
CA VAL A 10 -61.27 3.18 -19.34
C VAL A 10 -60.18 2.24 -18.82
N GLY A 11 -59.53 1.57 -19.77
CA GLY A 11 -58.71 0.39 -19.58
C GLY A 11 -57.27 0.64 -19.12
N VAL A 12 -56.77 -0.37 -18.41
CA VAL A 12 -55.41 -0.53 -17.91
C VAL A 12 -54.47 -0.92 -19.08
N LYS A 13 -53.45 -0.10 -19.36
CA LYS A 13 -52.34 -0.47 -20.28
C LYS A 13 -51.14 -1.00 -19.49
N ARG A 14 -50.80 -2.27 -19.73
CA ARG A 14 -49.56 -2.93 -19.28
C ARG A 14 -48.35 -2.46 -20.11
N PRO A 15 -47.15 -2.25 -19.52
CA PRO A 15 -45.91 -2.08 -20.29
C PRO A 15 -45.36 -3.42 -20.81
N ARG A 16 -44.81 -3.39 -22.03
CA ARG A 16 -44.18 -4.50 -22.77
C ARG A 16 -42.79 -4.87 -22.23
N PRO A 17 -42.34 -6.14 -22.35
CA PRO A 17 -40.98 -6.54 -22.01
C PRO A 17 -40.00 -6.22 -23.15
N VAL A 18 -38.76 -5.90 -22.79
CA VAL A 18 -37.64 -5.66 -23.72
C VAL A 18 -36.70 -6.87 -23.77
N SER A 19 -36.33 -7.23 -25.00
CA SER A 19 -35.63 -8.43 -25.42
C SER A 19 -34.11 -8.29 -25.30
N PHE A 20 -33.44 -9.38 -24.93
CA PHE A 20 -31.99 -9.56 -25.01
C PHE A 20 -31.57 -9.97 -26.42
N THR A 21 -30.49 -9.37 -26.94
CA THR A 21 -29.67 -9.97 -28.01
C THR A 21 -28.19 -9.58 -27.85
N THR A 22 -27.35 -10.61 -27.75
CA THR A 22 -25.89 -10.63 -27.87
C THR A 22 -25.50 -10.63 -29.36
N THR A 23 -24.42 -9.96 -29.77
CA THR A 23 -23.46 -10.38 -30.83
C THR A 23 -22.25 -9.42 -30.89
N SER A 24 -21.13 -9.98 -31.35
CA SER A 24 -19.69 -9.74 -31.24
C SER A 24 -19.02 -8.75 -32.24
N THR A 25 -18.00 -7.99 -31.74
CA THR A 25 -16.63 -7.59 -32.27
C THR A 25 -16.37 -7.17 -33.75
N PRO A 26 -15.21 -6.53 -34.15
CA PRO A 26 -14.04 -5.93 -33.43
C PRO A 26 -13.50 -4.56 -34.00
N LEU A 27 -12.33 -4.09 -33.47
CA LEU A 27 -11.36 -3.05 -33.93
C LEU A 27 -11.70 -1.58 -33.51
N GLU A 28 -10.81 -0.69 -33.05
CA GLU A 28 -9.36 -0.63 -32.84
C GLU A 28 -9.01 0.63 -31.98
N ASP A 29 -7.80 0.60 -31.42
CA ASP A 29 -7.01 1.59 -30.66
C ASP A 29 -7.43 3.09 -30.54
N SER A 30 -7.50 3.56 -29.29
CA SER A 30 -6.94 4.86 -28.88
C SER A 30 -6.71 4.92 -27.36
N VAL A 31 -5.45 4.86 -26.94
CA VAL A 31 -5.02 4.97 -25.54
C VAL A 31 -4.84 6.44 -25.18
N ASP A 32 -5.78 7.03 -24.44
CA ASP A 32 -5.58 8.33 -23.79
C ASP A 32 -4.83 8.17 -22.47
N VAL A 33 -3.62 8.72 -22.46
CA VAL A 33 -2.68 8.76 -21.34
C VAL A 33 -3.15 9.80 -20.32
N ILE A 34 -3.59 9.38 -19.14
CA ILE A 34 -3.82 10.28 -18.00
C ILE A 34 -2.51 10.44 -17.20
N PRO A 35 -1.94 11.65 -17.05
CA PRO A 35 -0.75 11.86 -16.23
C PRO A 35 -1.10 11.84 -14.74
N ARG A 36 -0.41 10.97 -13.98
CA ARG A 36 -0.42 10.99 -12.50
C ARG A 36 0.32 12.22 -11.99
N VAL A 37 -0.39 13.15 -11.36
CA VAL A 37 0.20 14.25 -10.58
C VAL A 37 0.32 13.80 -9.12
N SER A 38 1.55 13.65 -8.62
CA SER A 38 1.84 13.48 -7.19
C SER A 38 2.00 14.85 -6.52
N PRO A 39 1.34 15.14 -5.39
CA PRO A 39 1.60 16.36 -4.64
C PRO A 39 2.93 16.24 -3.86
N ARG A 40 3.90 17.09 -4.19
CA ARG A 40 5.13 17.30 -3.41
C ARG A 40 4.90 18.44 -2.41
N THR A 41 4.92 18.14 -1.12
CA THR A 41 5.00 19.16 -0.05
C THR A 41 6.48 19.35 0.34
N PRO A 42 7.06 20.56 0.30
CA PRO A 42 8.41 20.81 0.80
C PRO A 42 8.40 21.10 2.31
N LEU A 43 9.34 20.49 3.03
CA LEU A 43 9.69 20.80 4.42
C LEU A 43 10.48 22.13 4.50
N PRO A 44 10.31 22.95 5.56
CA PRO A 44 10.99 24.23 5.68
C PRO A 44 12.45 24.11 6.14
N LEU A 45 13.31 24.94 5.55
CA LEU A 45 14.74 25.07 5.81
C LEU A 45 15.02 25.84 7.11
N ALA A 46 15.87 25.26 7.98
CA ALA A 46 16.39 25.92 9.17
C ALA A 46 17.45 26.98 8.82
N ARG A 47 17.34 28.16 9.46
CA ARG A 47 18.22 29.32 9.29
C ARG A 47 19.60 29.10 9.91
N LYS A 48 20.64 29.61 9.22
CA LYS A 48 22.02 29.77 9.70
C LYS A 48 22.12 30.96 10.66
N SER A 49 22.94 30.85 11.70
CA SER A 49 23.57 31.99 12.38
C SER A 49 25.06 31.73 12.58
N VAL A 50 25.83 32.79 12.35
CA VAL A 50 27.30 32.92 12.36
C VAL A 50 27.76 33.58 13.66
N MET A 51 29.08 33.49 13.93
CA MET A 51 29.95 34.17 14.93
C MET A 51 30.32 33.23 16.09
N GLY A 52 31.58 33.03 16.48
CA GLY A 52 32.88 33.59 16.12
C GLY A 52 33.91 33.01 17.12
N SER A 53 35.16 32.82 16.70
CA SER A 53 36.27 32.36 17.56
C SER A 53 36.66 33.40 18.62
N PRO A 54 37.37 33.00 19.70
CA PRO A 54 38.81 33.29 19.70
C PRO A 54 39.71 32.21 20.35
N VAL A 55 41.01 32.44 20.14
CA VAL A 55 42.21 31.65 20.45
C VAL A 55 42.64 31.79 21.92
N GLY A 56 43.30 30.76 22.49
CA GLY A 56 44.08 30.88 23.73
C GLY A 56 44.71 29.57 24.18
N SER A 57 45.99 29.60 24.51
CA SER A 57 46.93 28.47 24.59
C SER A 57 47.33 28.11 26.05
N PHE A 58 47.96 26.93 26.18
CA PHE A 58 48.81 26.40 27.28
C PHE A 58 48.19 25.79 28.55
N GLY A 59 48.71 24.60 28.89
CA GLY A 59 48.64 24.03 30.24
C GLY A 59 48.89 22.50 30.28
N ASN A 60 50.14 22.09 30.52
CA ASN A 60 50.52 20.70 30.82
C ASN A 60 49.89 20.21 32.13
N ASN A 61 49.49 18.94 32.23
CA ASN A 61 49.94 18.08 33.34
C ASN A 61 49.76 16.57 33.07
N THR A 62 50.76 15.82 33.50
CA THR A 62 50.92 14.37 33.43
C THR A 62 50.27 13.68 34.63
N GLN A 63 49.65 12.50 34.43
CA GLN A 63 49.73 11.34 35.35
C GLN A 63 49.10 10.08 34.74
N SER A 64 49.55 8.94 35.24
CA SER A 64 49.84 7.69 34.54
C SER A 64 48.82 6.56 34.78
N ALA A 65 49.06 5.40 34.13
CA ALA A 65 48.48 4.05 34.32
C ALA A 65 47.17 3.75 33.56
N THR A 66 46.98 2.70 32.74
CA THR A 66 47.69 1.43 32.46
C THR A 66 47.32 0.93 31.04
N PRO A 67 48.07 0.00 30.42
CA PRO A 67 47.90 -0.38 29.01
C PRO A 67 46.87 -1.49 28.82
N ILE A 68 45.82 -1.24 28.02
CA ILE A 68 44.94 -2.28 27.49
C ILE A 68 45.46 -2.66 26.10
N LYS A 69 45.93 -3.91 25.95
CA LYS A 69 46.35 -4.50 24.67
C LYS A 69 45.20 -4.43 23.66
N PRO A 70 45.40 -3.89 22.44
CA PRO A 70 44.45 -4.06 21.36
C PRO A 70 44.49 -5.52 20.89
N LYS A 71 43.34 -6.18 20.96
CA LYS A 71 43.10 -7.51 20.43
C LYS A 71 43.28 -7.44 18.91
N GLU A 72 44.31 -8.08 18.38
CA GLU A 72 44.53 -8.27 16.95
C GLU A 72 43.27 -8.88 16.34
N GLN A 73 42.58 -8.09 15.51
CA GLN A 73 41.64 -8.61 14.55
C GLN A 73 42.48 -9.13 13.38
N PRO A 74 42.33 -10.40 12.96
CA PRO A 74 43.02 -10.85 11.78
C PRO A 74 42.52 -10.02 10.59
N MET A 75 43.47 -9.39 9.91
CA MET A 75 43.25 -8.69 8.64
C MET A 75 42.68 -9.69 7.65
N ILE A 76 41.37 -9.65 7.45
CA ILE A 76 40.76 -10.25 6.27
C ILE A 76 41.09 -9.29 5.14
N GLU A 77 42.14 -9.63 4.39
CA GLU A 77 42.46 -9.04 3.10
C GLU A 77 41.15 -8.93 2.30
N GLY A 78 40.82 -7.69 1.93
CA GLY A 78 39.64 -7.42 1.12
C GLY A 78 39.79 -8.08 -0.25
N VAL A 79 39.19 -9.26 -0.42
CA VAL A 79 38.92 -9.84 -1.73
C VAL A 79 37.85 -8.98 -2.41
N GLN A 80 38.26 -7.84 -2.94
CA GLN A 80 37.45 -7.08 -3.89
C GLN A 80 37.38 -7.89 -5.18
N GLY A 81 36.29 -8.63 -5.38
CA GLY A 81 36.08 -9.29 -6.67
C GLY A 81 34.89 -10.23 -6.83
N SER A 82 34.10 -10.56 -5.79
CA SER A 82 32.92 -11.39 -6.07
C SER A 82 31.88 -10.58 -6.85
N SER A 83 31.60 -11.05 -8.08
CA SER A 83 30.54 -10.52 -8.93
C SER A 83 29.23 -10.42 -8.15
N ARG A 84 28.42 -9.39 -8.43
CA ARG A 84 27.08 -9.22 -7.83
C ARG A 84 26.27 -10.51 -7.91
N VAL A 85 26.38 -11.19 -9.04
CA VAL A 85 25.72 -12.47 -9.31
C VAL A 85 26.17 -13.53 -8.31
N ALA A 86 27.47 -13.65 -8.05
CA ALA A 86 28.01 -14.60 -7.08
C ALA A 86 27.58 -14.30 -5.63
N LYS A 87 27.50 -13.01 -5.26
CA LYS A 87 27.00 -12.61 -3.94
C LYS A 87 25.51 -12.95 -3.78
N TRP A 88 24.71 -12.63 -4.79
CA TRP A 88 23.28 -12.87 -4.79
C TRP A 88 22.97 -14.37 -4.83
N SER A 89 23.72 -15.15 -5.59
CA SER A 89 23.53 -16.60 -5.66
C SER A 89 23.88 -17.27 -4.33
N ALA A 90 24.94 -16.83 -3.65
CA ALA A 90 25.28 -17.33 -2.31
C ALA A 90 24.18 -17.03 -1.29
N LEU A 91 23.57 -15.83 -1.34
CA LEU A 91 22.47 -15.46 -0.44
C LEU A 91 21.20 -16.27 -0.69
N ILE A 92 20.81 -16.45 -1.95
CA ILE A 92 19.65 -17.29 -2.30
C ILE A 92 19.92 -18.76 -1.99
N GLY A 93 21.11 -19.27 -2.31
CA GLY A 93 21.52 -20.64 -1.97
C GLY A 93 21.41 -20.89 -0.46
N GLY A 94 21.94 -19.97 0.36
CA GLY A 94 21.80 -20.06 1.81
C GLY A 94 20.35 -20.01 2.33
N ALA A 95 19.46 -19.26 1.67
CA ALA A 95 18.03 -19.21 2.02
C ALA A 95 17.29 -20.51 1.67
N LEU A 96 17.63 -21.10 0.52
CA LEU A 96 17.06 -22.38 0.05
C LEU A 96 17.57 -23.58 0.86
N MET A 97 18.80 -23.52 1.39
CA MET A 97 19.42 -24.58 2.20
C MET A 97 18.91 -24.67 3.65
N GLN A 98 18.09 -23.73 4.11
CA GLN A 98 17.61 -23.73 5.50
C GLN A 98 16.81 -25.00 5.82
N GLY A 99 17.30 -25.79 6.78
CA GLY A 99 16.64 -27.03 7.22
C GLY A 99 16.87 -28.25 6.31
N ARG A 100 17.84 -28.19 5.40
CA ARG A 100 18.17 -29.27 4.44
C ARG A 100 19.53 -29.91 4.73
N ALA A 101 19.76 -31.08 4.13
CA ALA A 101 21.04 -31.78 4.16
C ALA A 101 22.06 -31.15 3.19
N LYS A 102 23.35 -31.22 3.53
CA LYS A 102 24.45 -30.61 2.74
C LYS A 102 24.66 -31.27 1.36
N GLU A 103 24.16 -32.48 1.16
CA GLU A 103 24.29 -33.22 -0.09
C GLU A 103 23.59 -32.55 -1.29
N GLU A 104 22.58 -31.72 -1.04
CA GLU A 104 21.87 -30.97 -2.08
C GLU A 104 22.49 -29.59 -2.37
N GLU A 105 23.53 -29.19 -1.64
CA GLU A 105 24.11 -27.85 -1.67
C GLU A 105 24.59 -27.43 -3.07
N GLU A 106 25.28 -28.33 -3.78
CA GLU A 106 25.77 -28.05 -5.14
C GLU A 106 24.62 -27.79 -6.12
N ARG A 107 23.57 -28.62 -6.04
CA ARG A 107 22.38 -28.50 -6.90
C ARG A 107 21.62 -27.21 -6.61
N ILE A 108 21.47 -26.86 -5.33
CA ILE A 108 20.79 -25.64 -4.88
C ILE A 108 21.59 -24.40 -5.26
N ASN A 109 22.92 -24.44 -5.16
CA ASN A 109 23.79 -23.35 -5.59
C ASN A 109 23.71 -23.12 -7.11
N ALA A 110 23.68 -24.19 -7.91
CA ALA A 110 23.45 -24.10 -9.36
C ALA A 110 22.07 -23.51 -9.69
N LEU A 111 21.02 -23.90 -8.94
CA LEU A 111 19.68 -23.33 -9.08
C LEU A 111 19.64 -21.85 -8.68
N ALA A 112 20.29 -21.46 -7.59
CA ALA A 112 20.38 -20.08 -7.14
C ALA A 112 21.08 -19.19 -8.18
N LEU A 113 22.12 -19.69 -8.84
CA LEU A 113 22.77 -18.98 -9.95
C LEU A 113 21.82 -18.75 -11.13
N ARG A 114 21.00 -19.76 -11.47
CA ARG A 114 19.96 -19.63 -12.51
C ARG A 114 18.91 -18.59 -12.13
N ILE A 115 18.45 -18.59 -10.88
CA ILE A 115 17.48 -17.60 -10.38
C ILE A 115 18.03 -16.18 -10.55
N VAL A 116 19.26 -15.94 -10.10
CA VAL A 116 19.88 -14.61 -10.15
C VAL A 116 20.12 -14.10 -11.57
N THR A 117 20.47 -15.00 -12.49
CA THR A 117 20.69 -14.65 -13.90
C THR A 117 19.38 -14.38 -14.66
N ALA A 118 18.26 -14.95 -14.18
CA ALA A 118 16.94 -14.73 -14.75
C ALA A 118 16.27 -13.42 -14.29
N ILE A 119 16.79 -12.73 -13.27
CA ILE A 119 16.22 -11.47 -12.76
C ILE A 119 16.28 -10.38 -13.85
N PRO A 120 15.15 -9.88 -14.37
CA PRO A 120 15.12 -8.86 -15.39
C PRO A 120 15.43 -7.48 -14.82
N GLY A 121 15.89 -6.59 -15.69
CA GLY A 121 15.96 -5.16 -15.45
C GLY A 121 17.35 -4.59 -15.18
N ASP A 122 17.41 -3.27 -15.16
CA ASP A 122 18.62 -2.51 -14.88
C ASP A 122 19.08 -2.69 -13.43
N ARG A 123 20.32 -2.23 -13.15
CA ARG A 123 20.99 -2.40 -11.85
C ARG A 123 20.10 -2.09 -10.63
N SER A 124 19.22 -1.09 -10.70
CA SER A 124 18.32 -0.72 -9.60
C SER A 124 17.12 -1.65 -9.47
N LEU A 125 16.36 -1.84 -10.56
CA LEU A 125 15.15 -2.68 -10.56
C LEU A 125 15.46 -4.13 -10.22
N ALA A 126 16.56 -4.66 -10.77
CA ALA A 126 17.03 -6.00 -10.45
C ALA A 126 17.41 -6.14 -8.96
N ALA A 127 17.92 -5.08 -8.33
CA ALA A 127 18.26 -5.11 -6.91
C ALA A 127 17.01 -5.06 -6.02
N ASP A 128 15.98 -4.32 -6.40
CA ASP A 128 14.71 -4.27 -5.66
C ASP A 128 13.97 -5.62 -5.75
N GLY A 129 13.84 -6.17 -6.96
CA GLY A 129 13.28 -7.52 -7.16
C GLY A 129 14.06 -8.59 -6.41
N PHE A 130 15.39 -8.53 -6.43
CA PHE A 130 16.25 -9.44 -5.66
C PHE A 130 16.00 -9.33 -4.14
N ARG A 131 15.88 -8.12 -3.60
CA ARG A 131 15.64 -7.92 -2.15
C ARG A 131 14.30 -8.52 -1.74
N VAL A 132 13.25 -8.26 -2.51
CA VAL A 132 11.91 -8.83 -2.27
C VAL A 132 11.96 -10.35 -2.29
N LEU A 133 12.58 -10.93 -3.32
CA LEU A 133 12.72 -12.38 -3.44
C LEU A 133 13.51 -12.98 -2.26
N LEU A 134 14.65 -12.37 -1.89
CA LEU A 134 15.48 -12.86 -0.81
C LEU A 134 14.77 -12.84 0.54
N VAL A 135 14.02 -11.77 0.85
CA VAL A 135 13.27 -11.67 2.11
C VAL A 135 12.22 -12.78 2.19
N ASN A 136 11.45 -12.98 1.12
CA ASN A 136 10.40 -13.98 1.07
C ASN A 136 10.92 -15.43 1.07
N LEU A 137 12.10 -15.68 0.48
CA LEU A 137 12.76 -16.99 0.53
C LEU A 137 13.43 -17.27 1.87
N ARG A 138 13.84 -16.24 2.60
CA ARG A 138 14.46 -16.38 3.92
C ARG A 138 13.43 -16.63 5.03
N ASP A 139 12.15 -16.36 4.76
CA ASP A 139 11.07 -16.64 5.70
C ASP A 139 10.99 -18.14 6.04
N SER A 140 11.19 -18.46 7.30
CA SER A 140 11.17 -19.84 7.81
C SER A 140 9.83 -20.53 7.59
N LYS A 141 8.72 -19.77 7.63
CA LYS A 141 7.35 -20.25 7.42
C LYS A 141 7.03 -20.56 5.96
N ASN A 142 7.85 -20.11 5.02
CA ASN A 142 7.63 -20.30 3.58
C ASN A 142 8.32 -21.56 3.06
N THR A 143 8.05 -22.71 3.68
CA THR A 143 8.67 -24.00 3.30
C THR A 143 8.18 -24.48 1.95
N LYS A 144 6.86 -24.38 1.68
CA LYS A 144 6.23 -24.82 0.44
C LYS A 144 6.83 -24.15 -0.80
N LEU A 145 7.03 -22.82 -0.77
CA LEU A 145 7.63 -22.11 -1.89
C LEU A 145 9.06 -22.61 -2.17
N ARG A 146 9.86 -22.86 -1.12
CA ARG A 146 11.22 -23.38 -1.27
C ARG A 146 11.24 -24.80 -1.85
N GLU A 147 10.32 -25.65 -1.41
CA GLU A 147 10.13 -26.99 -1.96
C GLU A 147 9.73 -26.93 -3.44
N ASP A 148 8.75 -26.11 -3.79
CA ASP A 148 8.26 -25.96 -5.17
C ASP A 148 9.37 -25.48 -6.13
N ILE A 149 10.27 -24.61 -5.65
CA ILE A 149 11.44 -24.13 -6.40
C ILE A 149 12.49 -25.24 -6.59
N ILE A 150 12.81 -25.98 -5.52
CA ILE A 150 13.85 -27.03 -5.55
C ILE A 150 13.39 -28.24 -6.38
N GLU A 151 12.13 -28.65 -6.22
CA GLU A 151 11.52 -29.73 -6.99
C GLU A 151 11.28 -29.35 -8.45
N GLY A 152 11.36 -28.06 -8.78
CA GLY A 152 11.12 -27.55 -10.13
C GLY A 152 9.65 -27.51 -10.53
N ARG A 153 8.72 -27.61 -9.55
CA ARG A 153 7.28 -27.38 -9.77
C ARG A 153 7.01 -25.93 -10.16
N LEU A 154 7.83 -25.00 -9.65
CA LEU A 154 7.80 -23.59 -10.02
C LEU A 154 9.02 -23.25 -10.90
N PRO A 155 8.85 -22.94 -12.19
CA PRO A 155 9.95 -22.56 -13.07
C PRO A 155 10.52 -21.19 -12.68
N VAL A 156 11.82 -21.01 -12.91
CA VAL A 156 12.59 -19.83 -12.52
C VAL A 156 12.07 -18.57 -13.22
N GLU A 157 11.66 -18.71 -14.48
CA GLU A 157 11.15 -17.62 -15.31
C GLU A 157 9.86 -17.04 -14.71
N VAL A 158 8.99 -17.90 -14.19
CA VAL A 158 7.75 -17.48 -13.53
C VAL A 158 8.06 -16.86 -12.17
N LEU A 159 8.90 -17.50 -11.36
CA LEU A 159 9.27 -17.05 -10.01
C LEU A 159 9.69 -15.57 -9.98
N VAL A 160 10.46 -15.15 -10.98
CA VAL A 160 11.03 -13.82 -11.06
C VAL A 160 10.01 -12.74 -11.47
N HIS A 161 8.95 -13.13 -12.17
CA HIS A 161 7.88 -12.22 -12.62
C HIS A 161 6.65 -12.24 -11.70
N MET A 162 6.64 -13.11 -10.69
CA MET A 162 5.53 -13.22 -9.73
C MET A 162 5.38 -11.95 -8.90
N SER A 163 4.14 -11.69 -8.49
CA SER A 163 3.84 -10.56 -7.62
C SER A 163 4.36 -10.81 -6.20
N GLU A 164 4.65 -9.73 -5.46
CA GLU A 164 5.12 -9.84 -4.07
C GLU A 164 4.12 -10.64 -3.21
N ARG A 165 2.82 -10.44 -3.43
CA ARG A 165 1.73 -11.16 -2.74
C ARG A 165 1.80 -12.68 -2.93
N ASP A 166 2.19 -13.12 -4.11
CA ASP A 166 2.26 -14.56 -4.42
C ASP A 166 3.49 -15.22 -3.81
N LEU A 167 4.57 -14.45 -3.58
CA LEU A 167 5.78 -14.90 -2.90
C LEU A 167 5.64 -14.94 -1.37
N LEU A 168 4.64 -14.24 -0.82
CA LEU A 168 4.41 -14.18 0.63
C LEU A 168 4.07 -15.56 1.21
N ASN A 169 4.48 -15.75 2.47
CA ASN A 169 4.06 -16.89 3.25
C ASN A 169 2.51 -16.94 3.38
N PRO A 170 1.90 -18.14 3.49
CA PRO A 170 0.45 -18.28 3.41
C PRO A 170 -0.30 -17.54 4.54
N GLU A 171 0.29 -17.46 5.73
CA GLU A 171 -0.29 -16.71 6.85
C GLU A 171 -0.25 -15.20 6.61
N ALA A 172 0.87 -14.66 6.11
CA ALA A 172 1.06 -13.26 5.81
C ALA A 172 0.18 -12.82 4.64
N ARG A 173 0.01 -13.68 3.63
CA ARG A 173 -0.95 -13.44 2.54
C ARG A 173 -2.36 -13.28 3.10
N LYS A 174 -2.79 -14.22 3.95
CA LYS A 174 -4.10 -14.15 4.61
C LYS A 174 -4.23 -12.90 5.48
N ASN A 175 -3.20 -12.56 6.27
CA ASN A 175 -3.20 -11.36 7.09
C ASN A 175 -3.30 -10.08 6.25
N GLN A 176 -2.60 -10.00 5.13
CA GLN A 176 -2.65 -8.86 4.22
C GLN A 176 -4.05 -8.72 3.59
N GLU A 177 -4.67 -9.84 3.21
CA GLU A 177 -6.05 -9.86 2.69
C GLU A 177 -7.06 -9.44 3.76
N GLU A 178 -6.92 -9.95 4.99
CA GLU A 178 -7.75 -9.56 6.12
C GLU A 178 -7.59 -8.08 6.48
N GLU A 179 -6.36 -7.56 6.47
CA GLU A 179 -6.09 -6.14 6.72
C GLU A 179 -6.68 -5.26 5.61
N PHE A 180 -6.52 -5.67 4.35
CA PHE A 180 -7.14 -4.99 3.22
C PHE A 180 -8.67 -4.97 3.33
N LEU A 181 -9.28 -6.11 3.71
CA LEU A 181 -10.72 -6.21 3.90
C LEU A 181 -11.19 -5.36 5.10
N LYS A 182 -10.45 -5.38 6.22
CA LYS A 182 -10.73 -4.52 7.38
C LYS A 182 -10.68 -3.05 7.01
N ARG A 183 -9.67 -2.64 6.24
CA ARG A 183 -9.54 -1.26 5.77
C ARG A 183 -10.67 -0.85 4.83
N SER A 184 -11.07 -1.76 3.95
CA SER A 184 -12.22 -1.56 3.05
C SER A 184 -13.54 -1.42 3.83
N LYS A 185 -13.69 -2.13 4.94
CA LYS A 185 -14.84 -1.98 5.85
C LYS A 185 -14.78 -0.67 6.66
N ASP A 186 -13.59 -0.21 7.06
CA ASP A 186 -13.46 1.07 7.76
C ASP A 186 -13.81 2.28 6.86
N THR A 187 -13.52 2.19 5.55
CA THR A 187 -14.02 3.18 4.59
C THR A 187 -15.55 3.18 4.50
N ASP A 188 -16.20 2.02 4.59
CA ASP A 188 -17.66 1.89 4.68
C ASP A 188 -18.22 2.48 6.00
N LEU A 189 -17.47 2.43 7.11
CA LEU A 189 -17.86 3.14 8.34
C LEU A 189 -18.01 4.65 8.15
N SER A 190 -17.31 5.26 7.19
CA SER A 190 -17.52 6.67 6.85
C SER A 190 -18.89 6.91 6.19
N GLU A 191 -19.34 5.96 5.36
CA GLU A 191 -20.68 5.96 4.78
C GLU A 191 -21.74 5.70 5.85
N ILE A 192 -21.46 4.81 6.80
CA ILE A 192 -22.33 4.58 7.97
C ILE A 192 -22.43 5.85 8.83
N ARG A 193 -21.34 6.59 9.08
CA ARG A 193 -21.40 7.88 9.77
C ARG A 193 -22.25 8.90 9.00
N ARG A 194 -22.16 8.92 7.66
CA ARG A 194 -23.02 9.75 6.81
C ARG A 194 -24.49 9.33 6.87
N ALA A 195 -24.76 8.03 6.98
CA ALA A 195 -26.09 7.47 7.12
C ALA A 195 -26.71 7.70 8.52
N MET A 196 -25.88 7.68 9.58
CA MET A 196 -26.30 7.98 10.95
C MET A 196 -26.47 9.47 11.21
N ALA A 197 -25.86 10.33 10.40
CA ALA A 197 -26.07 11.77 10.52
C ALA A 197 -27.53 12.11 10.15
N THR A 198 -28.16 12.97 10.94
CA THR A 198 -29.56 13.35 10.72
C THR A 198 -29.71 14.07 9.38
N LYS A 199 -30.30 13.37 8.41
CA LYS A 199 -30.67 13.94 7.11
C LYS A 199 -31.80 14.95 7.33
N SER A 200 -31.64 16.14 6.77
CA SER A 200 -32.58 17.24 6.95
C SER A 200 -32.74 18.02 5.67
N THR A 201 -33.97 18.47 5.43
CA THR A 201 -34.35 19.38 4.34
C THR A 201 -34.42 20.84 4.76
N LEU A 202 -34.13 21.13 6.03
CA LEU A 202 -34.27 22.47 6.62
C LEU A 202 -33.22 23.47 6.11
N PHE A 203 -32.06 22.99 5.65
CA PHE A 203 -30.94 23.84 5.27
C PHE A 203 -30.57 23.62 3.79
N PRO A 204 -30.86 24.58 2.88
CA PRO A 204 -30.42 24.48 1.50
C PRO A 204 -28.91 24.72 1.40
N CYS A 205 -28.22 23.91 0.59
CA CYS A 205 -26.79 24.06 0.35
C CYS A 205 -26.48 25.40 -0.35
N PRO A 206 -25.53 26.21 0.12
CA PRO A 206 -25.19 27.48 -0.53
C PRO A 206 -24.49 27.30 -1.89
N SER A 207 -23.87 26.13 -2.14
CA SER A 207 -23.16 25.84 -3.39
C SER A 207 -24.09 25.26 -4.46
N CYS A 208 -24.70 24.11 -4.21
CA CYS A 208 -25.53 23.40 -5.19
C CYS A 208 -27.04 23.62 -5.03
N LYS A 209 -27.49 24.35 -3.99
CA LYS A 209 -28.91 24.61 -3.67
C LYS A 209 -29.77 23.37 -3.38
N ALA A 210 -29.19 22.18 -3.37
CA ALA A 210 -29.86 20.97 -2.93
C ALA A 210 -30.27 21.07 -1.45
N ARG A 211 -31.40 20.47 -1.10
CA ARG A 211 -31.92 20.39 0.28
C ARG A 211 -31.58 19.08 0.97
N ASP A 212 -30.70 18.25 0.42
CA ASP A 212 -30.21 17.05 1.11
C ASP A 212 -28.91 17.38 1.84
N CYS A 213 -29.02 17.58 3.15
CA CYS A 213 -27.88 17.87 4.01
C CYS A 213 -27.97 17.09 5.32
N SER A 214 -26.81 16.77 5.87
CA SER A 214 -26.67 16.22 7.21
C SER A 214 -26.13 17.30 8.13
N TRP A 215 -26.71 17.45 9.32
CA TRP A 215 -26.32 18.48 10.27
C TRP A 215 -26.01 17.93 11.67
N THR A 216 -25.11 18.60 12.37
CA THR A 216 -24.82 18.37 13.78
C THR A 216 -24.72 19.71 14.48
N GLN A 217 -25.16 19.78 15.74
CA GLN A 217 -25.07 21.00 16.53
C GLN A 217 -23.98 20.85 17.58
N LYS A 218 -23.18 21.91 17.77
CA LYS A 218 -22.15 21.96 18.80
C LYS A 218 -22.09 23.36 19.39
N GLN A 219 -22.07 23.46 20.72
CA GLN A 219 -21.85 24.74 21.40
C GLN A 219 -20.39 25.14 21.19
N THR A 220 -20.17 26.22 20.44
CA THR A 220 -18.81 26.74 20.19
C THR A 220 -18.63 28.17 20.69
N ARG A 221 -19.65 28.75 21.33
CA ARG A 221 -19.66 30.11 21.88
C ARG A 221 -20.17 30.08 23.32
N SER A 222 -20.15 31.22 23.99
CA SER A 222 -20.61 31.39 25.38
C SER A 222 -22.03 30.84 25.58
N ALA A 223 -22.39 30.51 26.82
CA ALA A 223 -23.70 29.93 27.15
C ALA A 223 -24.89 30.85 26.80
N ASP A 224 -24.65 32.16 26.71
CA ASP A 224 -25.66 33.17 26.36
C ASP A 224 -26.00 33.19 24.86
N GLU A 225 -25.27 32.45 24.03
CA GLU A 225 -25.47 32.40 22.58
C GLU A 225 -25.98 31.02 22.13
N PRO A 226 -26.83 30.96 21.08
CA PRO A 226 -27.37 29.71 20.60
C PRO A 226 -26.29 28.79 20.01
N MET A 227 -26.61 27.50 19.98
CA MET A 227 -25.71 26.48 19.50
C MET A 227 -25.40 26.63 18.00
N THR A 228 -24.14 26.43 17.61
CA THR A 228 -23.73 26.51 16.20
C THR A 228 -24.10 25.21 15.47
N VAL A 229 -24.76 25.35 14.32
CA VAL A 229 -25.13 24.22 13.45
C VAL A 229 -24.04 24.02 12.40
N PHE A 230 -23.45 22.84 12.35
CA PHE A 230 -22.52 22.40 11.32
C PHE A 230 -23.29 21.57 10.29
N CYS A 231 -23.26 21.99 9.02
CA CYS A 231 -23.97 21.33 7.94
C CYS A 231 -22.99 20.79 6.90
N ILE A 232 -23.30 19.63 6.33
CA ILE A 232 -22.59 19.02 5.21
C ILE A 232 -23.62 18.65 4.14
N CYS A 233 -23.40 19.07 2.90
CA CYS A 233 -24.29 18.72 1.79
C CYS A 233 -24.05 17.28 1.37
N ASN A 234 -25.12 16.48 1.24
CA ASN A 234 -25.01 15.09 0.82
C ASN A 234 -24.87 14.92 -0.71
N VAL A 235 -24.90 16.00 -1.48
CA VAL A 235 -24.78 15.96 -2.95
C VAL A 235 -23.41 16.45 -3.42
N CYS A 236 -22.92 17.56 -2.87
CA CYS A 236 -21.66 18.18 -3.30
C CYS A 236 -20.59 18.24 -2.19
N ASP A 237 -20.83 17.59 -1.05
CA ASP A 237 -19.94 17.52 0.13
C ASP A 237 -19.45 18.88 0.68
N HIS A 238 -20.14 19.97 0.31
CA HIS A 238 -19.83 21.31 0.81
C HIS A 238 -20.17 21.39 2.30
N LYS A 239 -19.26 21.96 3.10
CA LYS A 239 -19.38 22.09 4.55
C LYS A 239 -19.53 23.56 4.93
N TRP A 240 -20.53 23.89 5.73
CA TRP A 240 -20.75 25.26 6.19
C TRP A 240 -21.28 25.31 7.63
N ARG A 241 -21.18 26.48 8.26
CA ARG A 241 -21.71 26.77 9.59
C ARG A 241 -22.92 27.67 9.46
N ARG A 242 -23.90 27.46 10.35
CA ARG A 242 -25.04 28.36 10.55
C ARG A 242 -25.08 28.77 12.02
N TYR A 243 -25.19 30.08 12.22
CA TYR A 243 -25.36 30.73 13.52
C TYR A 243 -26.82 31.13 13.69
#